data_AF-A0A9R1PHK2-F1
#
_entry.id   AF-A0A9R1PHK2-F1
#
_cell.length_a   1.000
_cell.length_b   1.000
_cell.length_c   1.000
_cell.angle_alpha   90.00
_cell.angle_beta   90.00
_cell.angle_gamma   90.00
#
_symmetry.space_group_name_H-M   'P 1'
#
loop_
_entity.id
_entity.type
_entity.pdbx_description
1 polymer ?
#
loop_
_entity_poly.entity_id
_entity_poly.type
_entity_poly.pdbx_seq_one_letter_code
_entity_poly.pdbx_strand_id
1 'polypeptide(L)'
;MESIPGAMVENNKFCLSVHFRCVEEAEWDALGREVKAVLDDYPKLCLTKGRKVLEIRPFIKWNKGNALKFLLKSLGYAGRGDVFPIYIGDDRTDEDAFKVLRNMGQGIGILVTKFPKDTSASYSLREPLPVKLIVRRNKAMKCYA
;
A
#
# COMPACT_ATOMS: atom_id res chain seq x y z
N MET A 1 14.30 -25.99 -4.32
CA MET A 1 15.10 -24.82 -3.88
C MET A 1 16.44 -25.14 -3.23
N GLU A 2 16.78 -26.41 -2.96
CA GLU A 2 18.18 -26.82 -2.72
C GLU A 2 19.07 -26.69 -3.99
N SER A 3 18.49 -26.28 -5.11
CA SER A 3 19.10 -26.19 -6.44
C SER A 3 19.90 -24.93 -6.71
N ILE A 4 19.65 -23.81 -6.00
CA ILE A 4 20.27 -22.51 -6.30
C ILE A 4 20.95 -21.97 -5.04
N PRO A 5 22.28 -22.06 -4.94
CA PRO A 5 23.05 -21.54 -3.82
C PRO A 5 22.77 -20.04 -3.56
N GLY A 6 22.58 -19.69 -2.29
CA GLY A 6 22.35 -18.30 -1.87
C GLY A 6 20.90 -17.79 -2.01
N ALA A 7 19.99 -18.60 -2.55
CA ALA A 7 18.56 -18.31 -2.53
C ALA A 7 17.97 -18.63 -1.14
N MET A 8 17.10 -17.76 -0.64
CA MET A 8 16.47 -17.94 0.68
C MET A 8 14.97 -17.68 0.61
N VAL A 9 14.17 -18.57 1.21
CA VAL A 9 12.72 -18.41 1.36
C VAL A 9 12.40 -17.91 2.75
N GLU A 10 11.62 -16.83 2.82
CA GLU A 10 11.10 -16.28 4.06
C GLU A 10 9.56 -16.33 4.04
N ASN A 11 8.97 -16.85 5.11
CA ASN A 11 7.51 -16.88 5.29
C ASN A 11 7.05 -15.74 6.20
N ASN A 12 6.40 -14.74 5.61
CA ASN A 12 5.91 -13.53 6.26
C ASN A 12 4.39 -13.54 6.47
N LYS A 13 3.83 -14.67 6.95
CA LYS A 13 2.40 -14.94 7.27
C LYS A 13 1.39 -14.74 6.14
N PHE A 14 1.43 -13.60 5.46
CA PHE A 14 0.57 -13.19 4.34
C PHE A 14 1.35 -13.02 3.03
N CYS A 15 2.67 -13.14 3.07
CA CYS A 15 3.56 -13.05 1.92
C CYS A 15 4.67 -14.11 2.07
N LEU A 16 5.13 -14.66 0.96
CA LEU A 16 6.34 -15.49 0.91
C LEU A 16 7.37 -14.77 0.05
N SER A 17 8.57 -14.58 0.59
CA SER A 17 9.63 -13.83 -0.08
C SER A 17 10.75 -14.77 -0.47
N VAL A 18 11.15 -14.74 -1.73
CA VAL A 18 12.33 -15.42 -2.26
C VAL A 18 13.42 -14.37 -2.44
N HIS A 19 14.38 -14.35 -1.51
CA HIS A 19 15.54 -13.48 -1.56
C HIS A 19 16.61 -14.11 -2.44
N PHE A 20 17.16 -13.30 -3.36
CA PHE A 20 18.19 -13.74 -4.29
C PHE A 20 19.41 -12.81 -4.27
N ARG A 21 19.60 -12.10 -3.16
CA ARG A 21 20.70 -11.15 -3.00
C ARG A 21 22.07 -11.82 -3.07
N CYS A 22 22.16 -13.03 -2.54
CA CYS A 22 23.37 -13.84 -2.47
C CYS A 22 23.45 -14.89 -3.58
N VAL A 23 22.56 -14.82 -4.57
CA VAL A 23 22.55 -15.70 -5.75
C VAL A 23 23.40 -15.06 -6.83
N GLU A 24 24.21 -15.87 -7.51
CA GLU A 24 25.00 -15.45 -8.67
C GLU A 24 24.09 -14.86 -9.77
N GLU A 25 24.51 -13.76 -10.39
CA GLU A 25 23.66 -13.01 -11.31
C GLU A 25 23.22 -13.84 -12.53
N ALA A 26 24.08 -14.75 -12.98
CA ALA A 26 23.78 -15.70 -14.07
C ALA A 26 22.60 -16.64 -13.75
N GLU A 27 22.29 -16.85 -12.47
CA GLU A 27 21.23 -17.76 -12.02
C GLU A 27 19.91 -17.05 -11.71
N TRP A 28 19.86 -15.71 -11.74
CA TRP A 28 18.64 -14.96 -11.40
C TRP A 28 17.45 -15.31 -12.30
N ASP A 29 17.69 -15.50 -13.60
CA ASP A 29 16.64 -15.88 -14.54
C ASP A 29 16.18 -17.33 -14.33
N ALA A 30 17.10 -18.23 -13.98
CA ALA A 30 16.77 -19.62 -13.67
C ALA A 30 15.89 -19.69 -12.41
N LEU A 31 16.26 -18.96 -11.35
CA LEU A 31 15.47 -18.83 -10.14
C LEU A 31 14.09 -18.24 -10.42
N GLY A 32 14.02 -17.17 -11.20
CA GLY A 32 12.76 -16.54 -11.58
C GLY A 32 11.81 -17.50 -12.32
N ARG A 33 12.37 -18.36 -13.20
CA ARG A 33 11.61 -19.42 -13.89
C ARG A 33 11.14 -20.51 -12.92
N GLU A 34 12.00 -20.97 -12.00
CA GLU A 34 11.64 -22.00 -11.01
C GLU A 34 10.50 -21.50 -10.12
N VAL A 35 10.61 -20.27 -9.61
CA VAL A 35 9.56 -19.64 -8.80
C VAL A 35 8.26 -19.50 -9.60
N LYS A 36 8.34 -19.09 -10.87
CA LYS A 36 7.15 -18.96 -11.72
C LYS A 36 6.49 -20.31 -11.99
N ALA A 37 7.26 -21.35 -12.29
CA ALA A 37 6.74 -22.69 -12.55
C ALA A 37 5.97 -23.24 -11.34
N VAL A 38 6.45 -23.00 -10.11
CA VAL A 38 5.71 -23.35 -8.89
C VAL A 38 4.39 -22.58 -8.81
N LEU A 39 4.37 -21.30 -9.19
CA LEU A 39 3.17 -20.47 -9.13
C LEU A 39 2.10 -20.83 -10.16
N ASP A 40 2.45 -21.52 -11.24
CA ASP A 40 1.48 -21.94 -12.26
C ASP A 40 0.39 -22.87 -11.67
N ASP A 41 0.73 -23.64 -10.62
CA ASP A 41 -0.22 -24.47 -9.87
C ASP A 41 -1.08 -23.67 -8.86
N TYR A 42 -0.75 -22.39 -8.62
CA TYR A 42 -1.42 -21.54 -7.64
C TYR A 42 -1.94 -20.24 -8.29
N PRO A 43 -2.99 -20.30 -9.14
CA PRO A 43 -3.49 -19.14 -9.90
C PRO A 43 -4.06 -18.01 -9.03
N LYS A 44 -4.30 -18.28 -7.73
CA LYS A 44 -4.72 -17.28 -6.74
C LYS A 44 -3.55 -16.56 -6.07
N LEU A 45 -2.31 -16.84 -6.44
CA LEU A 45 -1.12 -16.13 -5.98
C LEU A 45 -0.59 -15.25 -7.11
N CYS A 46 0.08 -14.16 -6.76
CA CYS A 46 0.78 -13.32 -7.72
C CYS A 46 2.20 -13.04 -7.27
N LEU A 47 3.07 -12.86 -8.28
CA LEU A 47 4.48 -12.56 -8.10
C LEU A 47 4.72 -11.05 -8.29
N THR A 48 5.32 -10.40 -7.29
CA THR A 48 5.82 -9.02 -7.39
C THR A 48 7.34 -9.00 -7.24
N LYS A 49 8.01 -8.09 -7.94
CA LYS A 49 9.46 -7.93 -7.86
C LYS A 49 9.81 -6.76 -6.94
N GLY A 50 10.60 -7.04 -5.91
CA GLY A 50 11.22 -6.05 -5.04
C GLY A 50 12.72 -5.93 -5.32
N ARG A 51 13.44 -5.23 -4.43
CA ARG A 51 14.90 -5.05 -4.55
C ARG A 51 15.64 -6.34 -4.18
N LYS A 52 16.03 -7.12 -5.20
CA LYS A 52 16.68 -8.44 -5.05
C LYS A 52 15.83 -9.44 -4.24
N VAL A 53 14.51 -9.36 -4.40
CA VAL A 53 13.53 -10.25 -3.78
C VAL A 53 12.35 -10.46 -4.73
N LEU A 54 11.84 -11.69 -4.81
CA LEU A 54 10.56 -12.02 -5.43
C LEU A 54 9.54 -12.25 -4.33
N GLU A 55 8.44 -11.50 -4.35
CA GLU A 55 7.39 -11.57 -3.35
C GLU A 55 6.17 -12.30 -3.93
N ILE A 56 5.74 -13.35 -3.25
CA ILE A 56 4.57 -14.15 -3.56
C ILE A 56 3.49 -13.79 -2.57
N ARG A 57 2.34 -13.34 -3.07
CA ARG A 57 1.22 -12.95 -2.23
C ARG A 57 -0.11 -13.40 -2.82
N PRO A 58 -1.17 -13.55 -2.00
CA PRO A 58 -2.51 -13.77 -2.51
C PRO A 58 -2.92 -12.67 -3.50
N PHE A 59 -3.46 -13.09 -4.65
CA PHE A 59 -4.10 -12.22 -5.62
C PHE A 59 -5.46 -11.78 -5.10
N ILE A 60 -5.44 -10.83 -4.14
CA ILE A 60 -6.63 -10.21 -3.59
C ILE A 60 -6.72 -8.82 -4.20
N LYS A 61 -7.89 -8.48 -4.75
CA LYS A 61 -8.21 -7.12 -5.21
C LYS A 61 -8.44 -6.21 -3.99
N TRP A 62 -7.40 -6.01 -3.20
CA TRP A 62 -7.40 -5.19 -1.99
C TRP A 62 -6.48 -3.98 -2.18
N ASN A 63 -6.97 -2.80 -1.80
CA ASN A 63 -6.19 -1.57 -1.80
C ASN A 63 -6.53 -0.74 -0.56
N LYS A 64 -5.81 0.36 -0.35
CA LYS A 64 -5.98 1.22 0.83
C LYS A 64 -7.41 1.82 0.89
N GLY A 65 -8.06 2.01 -0.26
CA GLY A 65 -9.48 2.38 -0.32
C GLY A 65 -10.45 1.30 0.19
N ASN A 66 -10.20 0.04 -0.16
CA ASN A 66 -10.96 -1.11 0.38
C ASN A 66 -10.75 -1.24 1.89
N ALA A 67 -9.52 -1.05 2.36
CA ALA A 67 -9.19 -1.05 3.79
C ALA A 67 -9.94 0.05 4.55
N LEU A 68 -10.00 1.27 4.00
CA LEU A 68 -10.75 2.38 4.59
C LEU A 68 -12.25 2.05 4.70
N LYS A 69 -12.87 1.57 3.62
CA LYS A 69 -14.30 1.17 3.63
C LYS A 69 -14.55 0.06 4.65
N PHE A 70 -13.66 -0.93 4.69
CA PHE A 70 -13.74 -2.02 5.65
C PHE A 70 -13.68 -1.50 7.08
N LEU A 71 -12.74 -0.61 7.40
CA LEU A 71 -12.60 -0.06 8.74
C LEU A 71 -13.84 0.73 9.17
N LEU A 72 -14.35 1.62 8.30
CA LEU A 72 -15.57 2.38 8.58
C LEU A 72 -16.77 1.47 8.82
N LYS A 73 -16.91 0.39 8.03
CA LYS A 73 -17.98 -0.59 8.20
C LYS A 73 -17.82 -1.37 9.52
N SER A 74 -16.64 -1.91 9.77
CA SER A 74 -16.35 -2.74 10.95
C SER A 74 -16.49 -1.98 12.26
N LEU A 75 -16.24 -0.67 12.25
CA LEU A 75 -16.43 0.21 13.41
C LEU A 75 -17.88 0.74 13.54
N GLY A 76 -18.79 0.40 12.61
CA GLY A 76 -20.17 0.91 12.62
C GLY A 76 -20.30 2.39 12.24
N TYR A 77 -19.31 2.94 11.52
CA TYR A 77 -19.27 4.32 11.07
C TYR A 77 -19.67 4.51 9.60
N ALA A 78 -19.88 3.41 8.86
CA ALA A 78 -20.31 3.49 7.47
C ALA A 78 -21.67 4.20 7.33
N GLY A 79 -21.72 5.27 6.54
CA GLY A 79 -22.94 6.04 6.27
C GLY A 79 -23.40 6.95 7.42
N ARG A 80 -22.63 7.05 8.51
CA ARG A 80 -22.93 7.93 9.64
C ARG A 80 -22.53 9.36 9.33
N GLY A 81 -23.48 10.29 9.36
CA GLY A 81 -23.25 11.72 9.11
C GLY A 81 -22.45 12.43 10.22
N ASP A 82 -22.35 11.84 11.40
CA ASP A 82 -21.63 12.37 12.57
C ASP A 82 -20.15 11.95 12.64
N VAL A 83 -19.67 11.15 11.68
CA VAL A 83 -18.27 10.72 11.60
C VAL A 83 -17.60 11.38 10.40
N PHE A 84 -16.44 12.02 10.60
CA PHE A 84 -15.70 12.67 9.52
C PHE A 84 -14.32 12.00 9.32
N PRO A 85 -14.18 11.08 8.34
CA PRO A 85 -12.92 10.36 8.14
C PRO A 85 -11.82 11.29 7.61
N ILE A 86 -10.63 11.22 8.21
CA ILE A 86 -9.43 11.90 7.73
C ILE A 86 -8.41 10.83 7.37
N TYR A 87 -7.96 10.82 6.11
CA TYR A 87 -6.92 9.90 5.64
C TYR A 87 -5.68 10.69 5.22
N ILE A 88 -4.52 10.30 5.73
CA ILE A 88 -3.24 10.94 5.46
C ILE A 88 -2.31 9.90 4.83
N GLY A 89 -1.73 10.22 3.68
CA GLY A 89 -0.85 9.32 2.95
C GLY A 89 0.19 10.08 2.15
N ASP A 90 1.27 9.42 1.73
CA ASP A 90 2.43 10.01 1.06
C ASP A 90 2.75 9.36 -0.30
N ASP A 91 2.18 8.18 -0.56
CA ASP A 91 2.51 7.35 -1.70
C ASP A 91 1.38 7.24 -2.73
N ARG A 92 1.69 6.62 -3.88
CA ARG A 92 0.72 6.44 -4.97
C ARG A 92 -0.42 5.49 -4.60
N THR A 93 -0.22 4.60 -3.64
CA THR A 93 -1.24 3.62 -3.23
C THR A 93 -2.30 4.25 -2.34
N ASP A 94 -2.00 5.39 -1.71
CA ASP A 94 -2.96 6.19 -0.93
C ASP A 94 -4.04 6.85 -1.79
N GLU A 95 -3.80 7.00 -3.10
CA GLU A 95 -4.80 7.51 -4.05
C GLU A 95 -6.11 6.73 -4.02
N ASP A 96 -6.05 5.41 -3.79
CA ASP A 96 -7.25 4.60 -3.68
C ASP A 96 -8.11 5.00 -2.47
N ALA A 97 -7.49 5.40 -1.36
CA ALA A 97 -8.20 5.90 -0.18
C ALA A 97 -8.74 7.31 -0.41
N PHE A 98 -7.96 8.19 -1.04
CA PHE A 98 -8.41 9.55 -1.36
C PHE A 98 -9.62 9.55 -2.30
N LYS A 99 -9.61 8.71 -3.35
CA LYS A 99 -10.75 8.54 -4.26
C LYS A 99 -12.00 8.08 -3.53
N VAL A 100 -11.87 7.15 -2.58
CA VAL A 100 -13.00 6.69 -1.77
C VAL A 100 -13.61 7.85 -0.98
N LEU A 101 -12.80 8.66 -0.29
CA LEU A 101 -13.30 9.82 0.46
C LEU A 101 -13.94 10.86 -0.44
N ARG A 102 -13.31 11.17 -1.58
CA ARG A 102 -13.86 12.10 -2.56
C ARG A 102 -15.21 11.64 -3.10
N ASN A 103 -15.35 10.35 -3.42
CA ASN A 103 -16.59 9.77 -3.95
C ASN A 103 -17.68 9.66 -2.88
N MET A 104 -17.31 9.49 -1.61
CA MET A 104 -18.26 9.51 -0.50
C MET A 104 -18.81 10.91 -0.22
N GLY A 105 -18.10 11.97 -0.63
CA GLY A 105 -18.47 13.35 -0.33
C GLY A 105 -18.35 13.71 1.16
N GLN A 106 -17.81 12.82 1.98
CA GLN A 106 -17.70 12.96 3.43
C GLN A 106 -16.33 12.45 3.90
N GLY A 107 -15.56 13.36 4.49
CA GLY A 107 -14.17 13.14 4.88
C GLY A 107 -13.18 13.80 3.93
N ILE A 108 -11.90 13.78 4.30
CA ILE A 108 -10.82 14.43 3.54
C ILE A 108 -9.58 13.55 3.43
N GLY A 109 -9.00 13.54 2.24
CA GLY A 109 -7.67 13.01 1.97
C GLY A 109 -6.61 14.11 2.06
N ILE A 110 -5.49 13.82 2.71
CA ILE A 110 -4.33 14.71 2.80
C ILE A 110 -3.10 13.98 2.21
N LEU A 111 -2.55 14.50 1.12
CA LEU A 111 -1.31 14.00 0.53
C LEU A 111 -0.08 14.66 1.18
N VAL A 112 0.87 13.89 1.67
CA VAL A 112 2.15 14.40 2.17
C VAL A 112 3.20 14.24 1.06
N THR A 113 3.64 15.35 0.47
CA THR A 113 4.60 15.33 -0.64
C THR A 113 5.43 16.61 -0.69
N LYS A 114 6.75 16.47 -0.90
CA LYS A 114 7.64 17.63 -1.08
C LYS A 114 7.39 18.38 -2.39
N PHE A 115 6.90 17.67 -3.40
CA PHE A 115 6.69 18.18 -4.76
C PHE A 115 5.22 18.09 -5.16
N PRO A 116 4.71 19.02 -5.99
CA PRO A 116 3.37 18.92 -6.56
C PRO A 116 3.17 17.58 -7.29
N LYS A 117 2.02 16.95 -7.08
CA LYS A 117 1.61 15.70 -7.73
C LYS A 117 0.12 15.75 -8.03
N ASP A 118 -0.28 15.17 -9.16
CA ASP A 118 -1.69 14.91 -9.42
C ASP A 118 -2.23 13.95 -8.36
N THR A 119 -3.30 14.36 -7.68
CA THR A 119 -3.85 13.61 -6.55
C THR A 119 -5.35 13.81 -6.42
N SER A 120 -6.02 12.78 -5.91
CA SER A 120 -7.42 12.83 -5.51
C SER A 120 -7.61 13.37 -4.09
N ALA A 121 -6.53 13.65 -3.36
CA ALA A 121 -6.56 14.25 -2.04
C ALA A 121 -7.17 15.67 -2.10
N SER A 122 -7.88 16.05 -1.04
CA SER A 122 -8.47 17.39 -0.91
C SER A 122 -7.43 18.44 -0.52
N TYR A 123 -6.35 18.01 0.14
CA TYR A 123 -5.28 18.87 0.62
C TYR A 123 -3.92 18.20 0.45
N SER A 124 -2.85 19.01 0.49
CA SER A 124 -1.48 18.51 0.54
C SER A 124 -0.64 19.18 1.63
N LEU A 125 0.29 18.43 2.22
CA LEU A 125 1.31 18.91 3.16
C LEU A 125 2.69 18.66 2.56
N ARG A 126 3.61 19.62 2.71
CA ARG A 126 4.98 19.47 2.18
C ARG A 126 5.82 18.44 2.94
N GLU A 127 5.60 18.34 4.24
CA GLU A 127 6.36 17.47 5.13
C GLU A 127 5.45 16.82 6.17
N PRO A 128 5.86 15.66 6.73
CA PRO A 128 5.13 15.03 7.83
C PRO A 128 5.08 15.99 9.02
N LEU A 129 3.91 16.58 9.28
CA LEU A 129 3.69 17.34 10.50
C LEU A 129 3.56 16.38 11.69
N PRO A 130 3.97 16.78 12.90
CA PRO A 130 3.60 16.07 14.11
C PRO A 130 2.08 15.84 14.13
N VAL A 131 1.62 14.58 14.11
CA VAL A 131 0.20 14.19 14.05
C VAL A 131 -0.66 14.93 15.10
N LYS A 132 -0.06 15.25 16.25
CA LYS A 132 -0.68 16.07 17.32
C LYS A 132 -1.15 17.45 16.85
N LEU A 133 -0.50 18.07 15.88
CA LEU A 133 -0.89 19.38 15.34
C LEU A 133 -2.13 19.29 14.45
N ILE A 134 -2.29 18.19 13.70
CA ILE A 134 -3.46 17.99 12.81
C ILE A 134 -4.72 17.83 13.65
N VAL A 135 -4.67 16.98 14.69
CA VAL A 135 -5.80 16.77 15.60
C VAL A 135 -6.17 18.04 16.37
N ARG A 136 -5.19 18.87 16.75
CA ARG A 136 -5.42 20.14 17.45
C ARG A 136 -5.93 21.28 16.56
N ARG A 137 -5.62 21.25 15.25
CA ARG A 137 -5.98 22.31 14.28
C ARG A 137 -7.25 22.03 13.48
N ASN A 138 -8.12 21.11 13.88
CA ASN A 138 -9.47 20.95 13.29
C ASN A 138 -10.37 22.21 13.37
N LYS A 139 -9.86 23.35 13.88
CA LYS A 139 -10.49 24.68 13.77
C LYS A 139 -9.77 25.66 12.81
N ALA A 140 -8.59 25.34 12.28
CA ALA A 140 -7.81 26.25 11.42
C ALA A 140 -6.69 25.50 10.66
N MET A 141 -7.02 24.88 9.53
CA MET A 141 -6.00 24.55 8.52
C MET A 141 -6.04 25.62 7.43
N LYS A 142 -4.99 26.47 7.41
CA LYS A 142 -4.74 27.39 6.30
C LYS A 142 -4.16 26.60 5.14
N CYS A 143 -4.89 26.55 4.03
CA CYS A 143 -4.41 26.10 2.74
C CYS A 143 -3.31 27.03 2.26
N TYR A 144 -2.18 26.47 1.83
CA TYR A 144 -1.35 27.12 0.83
C TYR A 144 -1.69 26.43 -0.49
N ALA A 145 -2.40 27.18 -1.34
CA ALA A 145 -2.60 26.85 -2.74
C ALA A 145 -1.26 27.00 -3.50
#